data_AF-A0A970GA77-F1
#
_entry.id   AF-A0A970GA77-F1
#
_cell.length_a   1.000
_cell.length_b   1.000
_cell.length_c   1.000
_cell.angle_alpha   90.00
_cell.angle_beta   90.00
_cell.angle_gamma   90.00
#
_symmetry.space_group_name_H-M   'P 1'
#
loop_
_entity.id
_entity.type
_entity.pdbx_description
1 polymer ?
#
loop_
_entity_poly.entity_id
_entity_poly.type
_entity_poly.pdbx_seq_one_letter_code
_entity_poly.pdbx_strand_id
1 'polypeptide(L)'
;PEKLHPIQQALLTNHAIQCGYCTPGLVMSLFALFAMQPHPDREMTLSALEGNLCRCGTYPSILNAVDELATNQSVKDIVPAWCREVEKDLFHFAQKEAMLVTKTDIPQQVNCYLIPTTTKQLFDLYAEHPESVFIAGGTDIMVQKNINRKEFPFLIDLTQIPELNRLYLQQDGLHIGSAVTYNQLWESGIVKTDFPVLHNLISQIASRQIRNLGTLGGNIANASPVGDTIPLLMVLNASLWLQSNLELRHLPLKDFFLGYHKTALQKGEIIKEIIIPPLTEDNYVKTIKSAKRKSVDISSVITAVNIEHKNGQITNSALAIGGVAAVPLLSRKFPNLLKSKQIKALDPAVIIKEVESEFEPLTDIRGTALFRRELIRNHLILYLQELQEEEK
;
A
#
# COMPACT_ATOMS: atom_id res chain seq x y z
N PRO A 1 -37.29 -1.03 5.83
CA PRO A 1 -37.77 -1.98 4.80
C PRO A 1 -38.34 -3.25 5.46
N GLU A 2 -39.46 -3.77 4.95
CA GLU A 2 -40.15 -4.93 5.55
C GLU A 2 -39.42 -6.27 5.32
N LYS A 3 -38.52 -6.33 4.32
CA LYS A 3 -37.68 -7.49 4.03
C LYS A 3 -36.20 -7.14 4.20
N LEU A 4 -35.49 -7.91 5.02
CA LEU A 4 -34.04 -7.81 5.19
C LEU A 4 -33.30 -8.36 3.96
N HIS A 5 -32.16 -7.77 3.65
CA HIS A 5 -31.23 -8.31 2.67
C HIS A 5 -30.70 -9.69 3.13
N PRO A 6 -30.41 -10.65 2.23
CA PRO A 6 -29.92 -11.98 2.63
C PRO A 6 -28.74 -11.94 3.60
N ILE A 7 -27.76 -11.07 3.38
CA ILE A 7 -26.63 -10.86 4.30
C ILE A 7 -27.10 -10.43 5.69
N GLN A 8 -28.01 -9.46 5.77
CA GLN A 8 -28.54 -8.98 7.05
C GLN A 8 -29.30 -10.09 7.79
N GLN A 9 -30.10 -10.87 7.05
CA GLN A 9 -30.85 -12.00 7.58
C GLN A 9 -29.92 -13.09 8.11
N ALA A 10 -28.91 -13.50 7.34
CA ALA A 10 -27.96 -14.53 7.76
C ALA A 10 -27.15 -14.12 9.00
N LEU A 11 -26.72 -12.86 9.07
CA LEU A 11 -26.04 -12.33 10.27
C LEU A 11 -26.95 -12.35 11.50
N LEU A 12 -28.24 -12.06 11.34
CA LEU A 12 -29.22 -12.14 12.43
C LEU A 12 -29.44 -13.60 12.87
N THR A 13 -29.68 -14.50 11.91
CA THR A 13 -29.92 -15.93 12.17
C THR A 13 -28.75 -16.60 12.87
N ASN A 14 -27.51 -16.26 12.51
CA ASN A 14 -26.30 -16.85 13.08
C ASN A 14 -25.80 -16.14 14.37
N HIS A 15 -26.61 -15.24 14.94
CA HIS A 15 -26.24 -14.46 16.13
C HIS A 15 -24.94 -13.66 15.96
N ALA A 16 -24.66 -13.18 14.75
CA ALA A 16 -23.49 -12.40 14.42
C ALA A 16 -23.59 -10.92 14.88
N ILE A 17 -24.72 -10.54 15.46
CA ILE A 17 -25.06 -9.18 15.89
C ILE A 17 -25.28 -9.17 17.41
N GLN A 18 -24.47 -8.37 18.11
CA GLN A 18 -24.68 -8.05 19.54
C GLN A 18 -25.04 -6.57 19.69
N CYS A 19 -24.08 -5.68 19.93
CA CYS A 19 -24.35 -4.24 20.07
C CYS A 19 -24.81 -3.55 18.76
N GLY A 20 -24.62 -4.20 17.61
CA GLY A 20 -25.05 -3.70 16.30
C GLY A 20 -24.19 -2.60 15.67
N TYR A 21 -23.28 -1.96 16.43
CA TYR A 21 -22.57 -0.77 15.95
C TYR A 21 -21.69 -1.02 14.72
N CYS A 22 -20.96 -2.15 14.69
CA CYS A 22 -20.10 -2.51 13.56
C CYS A 22 -20.85 -3.18 12.39
N THR A 23 -22.10 -3.58 12.60
CA THR A 23 -22.87 -4.41 11.67
C THR A 23 -23.05 -3.78 10.30
N PRO A 24 -23.34 -2.47 10.15
CA PRO A 24 -23.47 -1.87 8.82
C PRO A 24 -22.17 -2.00 7.98
N GLY A 25 -21.00 -1.75 8.60
CA GLY A 25 -19.72 -1.89 7.92
C GLY A 25 -19.42 -3.34 7.53
N LEU A 26 -19.76 -4.30 8.39
CA LEU A 26 -19.63 -5.73 8.08
C LEU A 26 -20.52 -6.14 6.91
N VAL A 27 -21.79 -5.72 6.90
CA VAL A 27 -22.75 -5.99 5.83
C VAL A 27 -22.20 -5.50 4.49
N MET A 28 -21.66 -4.29 4.43
CA MET A 28 -21.13 -3.73 3.18
C MET A 28 -19.86 -4.44 2.70
N SER A 29 -18.95 -4.79 3.60
CA SER A 29 -17.75 -5.57 3.24
C SER A 29 -18.11 -6.97 2.72
N LEU A 30 -19.09 -7.63 3.34
CA LEU A 30 -19.60 -8.93 2.86
C LEU A 30 -20.33 -8.79 1.53
N PHE A 31 -21.12 -7.74 1.35
CA PHE A 31 -21.79 -7.46 0.07
C PHE A 31 -20.77 -7.32 -1.06
N ALA A 32 -19.71 -6.52 -0.84
CA ALA A 32 -18.63 -6.38 -1.81
C ALA A 32 -17.93 -7.72 -2.07
N LEU A 33 -17.65 -8.52 -1.03
CA LEU A 33 -17.05 -9.85 -1.18
C LEU A 33 -17.89 -10.75 -2.08
N PHE A 34 -19.18 -10.92 -1.78
CA PHE A 34 -20.08 -11.77 -2.56
C PHE A 34 -20.33 -11.28 -3.98
N ALA A 35 -20.21 -9.97 -4.23
CA ALA A 35 -20.27 -9.43 -5.58
C ALA A 35 -19.10 -9.87 -6.46
N MET A 36 -17.93 -10.16 -5.86
CA MET A 36 -16.73 -10.57 -6.57
C MET A 36 -16.50 -12.09 -6.53
N GLN A 37 -16.85 -12.73 -5.41
CA GLN A 37 -16.61 -14.14 -5.17
C GLN A 37 -17.90 -14.81 -4.67
N PRO A 38 -18.60 -15.59 -5.51
CA PRO A 38 -19.83 -16.30 -5.14
C PRO A 38 -19.70 -17.25 -3.94
N HIS A 39 -18.55 -17.91 -3.82
CA HIS A 39 -18.30 -18.94 -2.82
C HIS A 39 -16.98 -18.64 -2.08
N PRO A 40 -16.94 -17.58 -1.27
CA PRO A 40 -15.72 -17.22 -0.57
C PRO A 40 -15.43 -18.23 0.53
N ASP A 41 -14.17 -18.63 0.66
CA ASP A 41 -13.74 -19.40 1.82
C ASP A 41 -13.55 -18.49 3.05
N ARG A 42 -13.24 -19.10 4.19
CA ARG A 42 -13.05 -18.37 5.45
C ARG A 42 -11.85 -17.43 5.42
N GLU A 43 -10.80 -17.74 4.68
CA GLU A 43 -9.61 -16.88 4.58
C GLU A 43 -9.92 -15.63 3.77
N MET A 44 -10.56 -15.78 2.61
CA MET A 44 -11.07 -14.67 1.79
C MET A 44 -12.05 -13.80 2.59
N THR A 45 -12.91 -14.43 3.39
CA THR A 45 -13.86 -13.73 4.26
C THR A 45 -13.14 -12.90 5.31
N LEU A 46 -12.16 -13.47 6.01
CA LEU A 46 -11.36 -12.73 6.99
C LEU A 46 -10.60 -11.58 6.33
N SER A 47 -10.00 -11.81 5.16
CA SER A 47 -9.29 -10.79 4.38
C SER A 47 -10.20 -9.61 4.01
N ALA A 48 -11.43 -9.88 3.54
CA ALA A 48 -12.41 -8.85 3.23
C ALA A 48 -12.85 -8.04 4.48
N LEU A 49 -12.82 -8.67 5.65
CA LEU A 49 -13.24 -8.09 6.92
C LEU A 49 -12.09 -7.49 7.75
N GLU A 50 -10.85 -7.49 7.26
CA GLU A 50 -9.69 -6.97 8.01
C GLU A 50 -9.87 -5.54 8.51
N GLY A 51 -10.57 -4.70 7.73
CA GLY A 51 -10.89 -3.31 8.09
C GLY A 51 -12.08 -3.14 9.03
N ASN A 52 -12.78 -4.22 9.39
CA ASN A 52 -13.99 -4.19 10.19
C ASN A 52 -13.70 -4.70 11.61
N LEU A 53 -13.81 -3.83 12.61
CA LEU A 53 -13.58 -4.18 14.01
C LEU A 53 -14.88 -4.46 14.75
N CYS A 54 -15.02 -5.67 15.29
CA CYS A 54 -16.10 -6.08 16.17
C CYS A 54 -15.58 -6.34 17.58
N ARG A 55 -15.92 -5.46 18.53
CA ARG A 55 -15.47 -5.63 19.92
C ARG A 55 -16.28 -6.66 20.70
N CYS A 56 -17.50 -6.95 20.26
CA CYS A 56 -18.36 -8.01 20.77
C CYS A 56 -17.83 -9.43 20.45
N GLY A 57 -16.87 -9.56 19.53
CA GLY A 57 -16.21 -10.83 19.24
C GLY A 57 -17.04 -11.79 18.37
N THR A 58 -17.96 -11.28 17.54
CA THR A 58 -18.89 -12.13 16.76
C THR A 58 -18.30 -12.75 15.49
N TYR A 59 -16.99 -12.65 15.25
CA TYR A 59 -16.35 -13.16 14.01
C TYR A 59 -16.65 -14.63 13.70
N PRO A 60 -16.63 -15.59 14.64
CA PRO A 60 -17.01 -16.97 14.35
C PRO A 60 -18.44 -17.09 13.81
N SER A 61 -19.40 -16.35 14.39
CA SER A 61 -20.78 -16.29 13.92
C SER A 61 -20.91 -15.61 12.56
N ILE A 62 -20.08 -14.60 12.27
CA ILE A 62 -20.02 -13.97 10.95
C ILE A 62 -19.55 -15.00 9.90
N LEU A 63 -18.53 -15.79 10.22
CA LEU A 63 -18.05 -16.85 9.32
C LEU A 63 -19.13 -17.90 9.06
N ASN A 64 -19.86 -18.34 10.08
CA ASN A 64 -20.99 -19.27 9.91
C ASN A 64 -22.08 -18.69 9.00
N ALA A 65 -22.40 -17.38 9.14
CA ALA A 65 -23.36 -16.72 8.27
C ALA A 65 -22.88 -16.68 6.81
N VAL A 66 -21.59 -16.50 6.58
CA VAL A 66 -21.00 -16.52 5.23
C VAL A 66 -21.02 -17.92 4.63
N ASP A 67 -20.69 -18.95 5.42
CA ASP A 67 -20.78 -20.35 4.99
C ASP A 67 -22.23 -20.72 4.60
N GLU A 68 -23.22 -20.27 5.38
CA GLU A 68 -24.65 -20.46 5.07
C GLU A 68 -25.04 -19.77 3.76
N LEU A 69 -24.66 -18.50 3.58
CA LEU A 69 -24.95 -17.73 2.37
C LEU A 69 -24.30 -18.37 1.13
N ALA A 70 -23.03 -18.74 1.22
CA ALA A 70 -22.29 -19.36 0.13
C ALA A 70 -22.87 -20.72 -0.29
N THR A 71 -23.57 -21.41 0.62
CA THR A 71 -24.24 -22.69 0.34
C THR A 71 -25.64 -22.49 -0.22
N ASN A 72 -26.40 -21.53 0.31
CA ASN A 72 -27.86 -21.45 0.12
C ASN A 72 -28.30 -20.32 -0.81
N GLN A 73 -27.42 -19.39 -1.17
CA GLN A 73 -27.75 -18.22 -1.99
C GLN A 73 -26.85 -18.20 -3.23
N SER A 74 -27.42 -17.78 -4.35
CA SER A 74 -26.64 -17.40 -5.52
C SER A 74 -26.22 -15.93 -5.43
N VAL A 75 -25.21 -15.53 -6.22
CA VAL A 75 -24.84 -14.11 -6.35
C VAL A 75 -26.02 -13.24 -6.81
N LYS A 76 -26.97 -13.80 -7.57
CA LYS A 76 -28.15 -13.04 -8.00
C LYS A 76 -29.11 -12.72 -6.86
N ASP A 77 -29.11 -13.53 -5.81
CA ASP A 77 -29.94 -13.32 -4.63
C ASP A 77 -29.32 -12.28 -3.70
N ILE A 78 -27.97 -12.24 -3.65
CA ILE A 78 -27.19 -11.33 -2.82
C ILE A 78 -26.94 -9.98 -3.51
N VAL A 79 -26.75 -9.94 -4.83
CA VAL A 79 -26.48 -8.71 -5.58
C VAL A 79 -27.71 -8.38 -6.42
N PRO A 80 -28.55 -7.42 -5.97
CA PRO A 80 -29.74 -7.02 -6.70
C PRO A 80 -29.42 -6.60 -8.15
N ALA A 81 -30.35 -6.86 -9.06
CA ALA A 81 -30.17 -6.52 -10.47
C ALA A 81 -29.89 -5.02 -10.71
N TRP A 82 -30.54 -4.13 -9.95
CA TRP A 82 -30.31 -2.69 -10.03
C TRP A 82 -28.86 -2.30 -9.71
N CYS A 83 -28.15 -3.05 -8.86
CA CYS A 83 -26.74 -2.79 -8.59
C CYS A 83 -25.88 -2.96 -9.85
N ARG A 84 -26.28 -3.84 -10.78
CA ARG A 84 -25.58 -4.01 -12.06
C ARG A 84 -25.79 -2.82 -13.00
N GLU A 85 -26.96 -2.18 -12.92
CA GLU A 85 -27.28 -1.01 -13.74
C GLU A 85 -26.43 0.20 -13.33
N VAL A 86 -26.13 0.32 -12.03
CA VAL A 86 -25.30 1.38 -11.47
C VAL A 86 -23.85 0.97 -11.21
N GLU A 87 -23.43 -0.26 -11.58
CA GLU A 87 -22.10 -0.80 -11.23
C GLU A 87 -20.97 0.11 -11.71
N LYS A 88 -21.11 0.66 -12.92
CA LYS A 88 -20.17 1.63 -13.47
C LYS A 88 -20.07 2.89 -12.60
N ASP A 89 -21.19 3.33 -12.03
CA ASP A 89 -21.32 4.51 -11.16
C ASP A 89 -20.96 4.20 -9.68
N LEU A 90 -21.01 2.93 -9.26
CA LEU A 90 -20.60 2.51 -7.90
C LEU A 90 -19.08 2.55 -7.71
N PHE A 91 -18.33 2.41 -8.80
CA PHE A 91 -16.87 2.43 -8.81
C PHE A 91 -16.26 3.62 -9.56
N HIS A 92 -17.08 4.36 -10.33
CA HIS A 92 -16.76 5.73 -10.74
C HIS A 92 -17.41 6.68 -9.75
N PHE A 93 -16.63 7.21 -8.81
CA PHE A 93 -17.03 8.43 -8.10
C PHE A 93 -17.23 9.63 -9.07
N ALA A 94 -16.87 9.45 -10.34
CA ALA A 94 -17.14 10.32 -11.47
C ALA A 94 -18.61 10.27 -11.95
N GLN A 95 -19.56 10.69 -11.11
CA GLN A 95 -20.59 11.54 -11.71
C GLN A 95 -19.85 12.68 -12.42
N LYS A 96 -20.28 13.10 -13.62
CA LYS A 96 -19.68 14.25 -14.31
C LYS A 96 -19.65 15.44 -13.35
N GLU A 97 -18.52 15.62 -12.68
CA GLU A 97 -18.32 16.71 -11.75
C GLU A 97 -18.27 17.95 -12.61
N ALA A 98 -19.38 18.70 -12.60
CA ALA A 98 -19.25 20.14 -12.72
C ALA A 98 -18.19 20.53 -11.68
N MET A 99 -17.20 21.32 -12.09
CA MET A 99 -16.20 21.87 -11.19
C MET A 99 -16.91 22.44 -9.95
N LEU A 100 -16.92 21.68 -8.84
CA LEU A 100 -17.72 21.99 -7.67
C LEU A 100 -16.92 22.99 -6.85
N VAL A 101 -16.95 24.24 -7.29
CA VAL A 101 -16.49 25.38 -6.49
C VAL A 101 -17.57 25.68 -5.47
N THR A 102 -17.68 24.84 -4.44
CA THR A 102 -18.49 25.14 -3.26
C THR A 102 -17.72 26.08 -2.35
N LYS A 103 -17.96 27.39 -2.48
CA LYS A 103 -17.62 28.36 -1.43
C LYS A 103 -18.62 28.17 -0.29
N THR A 104 -18.15 27.77 0.90
CA THR A 104 -18.99 27.69 2.08
C THR A 104 -18.43 28.60 3.17
N ASP A 105 -19.32 29.29 3.89
CA ASP A 105 -18.96 30.14 5.04
C ASP A 105 -18.74 29.30 6.32
N ILE A 106 -18.57 27.98 6.20
CA ILE A 106 -18.37 27.07 7.32
C ILE A 106 -16.86 26.97 7.60
N PRO A 107 -16.37 27.35 8.79
CA PRO A 107 -14.93 27.46 9.12
C PRO A 107 -14.08 26.17 9.08
N GLN A 108 -14.50 25.09 8.43
CA GLN A 108 -13.83 23.77 8.49
C GLN A 108 -13.72 23.02 7.13
N GLN A 109 -14.09 23.65 6.01
CA GLN A 109 -14.10 22.98 4.70
C GLN A 109 -12.82 23.18 3.88
N VAL A 110 -12.62 22.26 2.93
CA VAL A 110 -11.76 22.50 1.77
C VAL A 110 -12.50 23.57 0.96
N ASN A 111 -11.94 24.78 0.82
CA ASN A 111 -12.58 25.89 0.11
C ASN A 111 -12.77 25.60 -1.37
N CYS A 112 -11.88 24.81 -1.97
CA CYS A 112 -11.95 24.42 -3.37
C CYS A 112 -11.35 23.03 -3.59
N TYR A 113 -12.10 22.16 -4.28
CA TYR A 113 -11.66 20.85 -4.72
C TYR A 113 -11.71 20.80 -6.25
N LEU A 114 -10.53 20.65 -6.86
CA LEU A 114 -10.34 20.79 -8.30
C LEU A 114 -9.95 19.45 -8.90
N ILE A 115 -10.58 19.05 -10.01
CA ILE A 115 -10.47 17.69 -10.56
C ILE A 115 -10.07 17.77 -12.03
N PRO A 116 -8.77 18.01 -12.32
CA PRO A 116 -8.27 18.01 -13.69
C PRO A 116 -8.42 16.62 -14.33
N THR A 117 -8.74 16.62 -15.63
CA THR A 117 -8.78 15.40 -16.45
C THR A 117 -7.55 15.25 -17.36
N THR A 118 -6.66 16.25 -17.34
CA THR A 118 -5.40 16.25 -18.10
C THR A 118 -4.29 16.89 -17.29
N THR A 119 -3.04 16.50 -17.57
CA THR A 119 -1.85 17.14 -16.95
C THR A 119 -1.76 18.64 -17.26
N LYS A 120 -2.22 19.07 -18.44
CA LYS A 120 -2.30 20.51 -18.76
C LYS A 120 -3.24 21.24 -17.81
N GLN A 121 -4.47 20.74 -17.65
CA GLN A 121 -5.44 21.34 -16.71
C GLN A 121 -4.92 21.35 -15.27
N LEU A 122 -4.24 20.28 -14.84
CA LEU A 122 -3.62 20.21 -13.52
C LEU A 122 -2.67 21.40 -13.28
N PHE A 123 -1.77 21.68 -14.23
CA PHE A 123 -0.79 22.75 -14.07
C PHE A 123 -1.39 24.15 -14.30
N ASP A 124 -2.39 24.29 -15.17
CA ASP A 124 -3.16 25.54 -15.31
C ASP A 124 -3.85 25.88 -13.97
N LEU A 125 -4.52 24.92 -13.34
CA LEU A 125 -5.17 25.08 -12.03
C LEU A 125 -4.18 25.33 -10.90
N TYR A 126 -3.02 24.66 -10.90
CA TYR A 126 -1.97 24.92 -9.92
C TYR A 126 -1.36 26.32 -10.08
N ALA A 127 -1.28 26.85 -11.31
CA ALA A 127 -0.83 28.22 -11.55
C ALA A 127 -1.83 29.26 -11.01
N GLU A 128 -3.13 28.98 -11.10
CA GLU A 128 -4.19 29.80 -10.50
C GLU A 128 -4.21 29.73 -8.97
N HIS A 129 -3.90 28.56 -8.40
CA HIS A 129 -3.92 28.28 -6.97
C HIS A 129 -2.62 27.60 -6.49
N PRO A 130 -1.48 28.33 -6.43
CA PRO A 130 -0.16 27.76 -6.10
C PRO A 130 -0.01 27.26 -4.66
N GLU A 131 -0.98 27.56 -3.79
CA GLU A 131 -1.13 27.05 -2.43
C GLU A 131 -1.82 25.66 -2.37
N SER A 132 -2.31 25.16 -3.49
CA SER A 132 -3.01 23.89 -3.56
C SER A 132 -2.13 22.71 -3.14
N VAL A 133 -2.75 21.75 -2.46
CA VAL A 133 -2.13 20.46 -2.16
C VAL A 133 -2.68 19.40 -3.10
N PHE A 134 -1.79 18.65 -3.74
CA PHE A 134 -2.20 17.53 -4.58
C PHE A 134 -2.74 16.37 -3.72
N ILE A 135 -3.85 15.79 -4.14
CA ILE A 135 -4.51 14.66 -3.49
C ILE A 135 -4.75 13.54 -4.51
N ALA A 136 -4.71 12.29 -4.02
CA ALA A 136 -5.23 11.14 -4.73
C ALA A 136 -6.20 10.39 -3.80
N GLY A 137 -5.82 9.23 -3.27
CA GLY A 137 -6.66 8.45 -2.34
C GLY A 137 -7.05 9.11 -1.02
N GLY A 138 -6.42 10.24 -0.65
CA GLY A 138 -6.75 11.00 0.56
C GLY A 138 -6.47 10.31 1.91
N THR A 139 -5.97 9.06 1.92
CA THR A 139 -5.83 8.23 3.13
C THR A 139 -4.86 8.81 4.16
N ASP A 140 -3.88 9.62 3.74
CA ASP A 140 -2.96 10.35 4.64
C ASP A 140 -3.42 11.79 4.90
N ILE A 141 -3.92 12.50 3.89
CA ILE A 141 -4.39 13.89 4.04
C ILE A 141 -5.55 13.96 5.04
N MET A 142 -6.48 13.00 5.00
CA MET A 142 -7.61 12.96 5.93
C MET A 142 -7.16 12.68 7.37
N VAL A 143 -6.07 11.94 7.59
CA VAL A 143 -5.49 11.77 8.92
C VAL A 143 -4.89 13.09 9.41
N GLN A 144 -4.14 13.79 8.56
CA GLN A 144 -3.59 15.11 8.90
C GLN A 144 -4.69 16.13 9.22
N LYS A 145 -5.80 16.11 8.46
CA LYS A 145 -6.94 16.99 8.71
C LYS A 145 -7.69 16.63 10.00
N ASN A 146 -8.06 15.36 10.18
CA ASN A 146 -8.93 14.94 11.27
C ASN A 146 -8.20 14.85 12.62
N ILE A 147 -6.95 14.40 12.63
CA ILE A 147 -6.16 14.20 13.85
C ILE A 147 -5.27 15.41 14.13
N ASN A 148 -4.51 15.86 13.13
CA ASN A 148 -3.55 16.96 13.31
C ASN A 148 -4.18 18.35 13.11
N ARG A 149 -5.49 18.41 12.78
CA ARG A 149 -6.24 19.66 12.52
C ARG A 149 -5.58 20.54 11.46
N LYS A 150 -4.85 19.93 10.52
CA LYS A 150 -4.23 20.64 9.40
C LYS A 150 -5.30 21.07 8.40
N GLU A 151 -5.20 22.30 7.93
CA GLU A 151 -6.11 22.85 6.94
C GLU A 151 -5.56 22.64 5.52
N PHE A 152 -6.48 22.33 4.61
CA PHE A 152 -6.21 22.14 3.19
C PHE A 152 -7.28 22.91 2.41
N PRO A 153 -7.18 24.24 2.31
CA PRO A 153 -8.22 25.06 1.70
C PRO A 153 -8.34 24.79 0.18
N PHE A 154 -7.25 24.40 -0.48
CA PHE A 154 -7.26 24.09 -1.91
C PHE A 154 -6.66 22.71 -2.14
N LEU A 155 -7.44 21.83 -2.78
CA LEU A 155 -7.02 20.49 -3.16
C LEU A 155 -7.16 20.31 -4.67
N ILE A 156 -6.15 19.71 -5.29
CA ILE A 156 -6.21 19.30 -6.69
C ILE A 156 -6.07 17.78 -6.76
N ASP A 157 -7.11 17.12 -7.27
CA ASP A 157 -7.23 15.67 -7.38
C ASP A 157 -6.52 15.15 -8.64
N LEU A 158 -5.62 14.19 -8.45
CA LEU A 158 -4.84 13.56 -9.52
C LEU A 158 -5.53 12.33 -10.12
N THR A 159 -6.59 11.81 -9.51
CA THR A 159 -7.16 10.49 -9.82
C THR A 159 -7.86 10.43 -11.18
N GLN A 160 -8.33 11.57 -11.72
CA GLN A 160 -9.02 11.62 -13.01
C GLN A 160 -8.08 11.83 -14.20
N ILE A 161 -6.76 11.92 -13.98
CA ILE A 161 -5.76 12.06 -15.05
C ILE A 161 -5.38 10.68 -15.57
N PRO A 162 -5.72 10.30 -16.82
CA PRO A 162 -5.55 8.93 -17.31
C PRO A 162 -4.10 8.46 -17.31
N GLU A 163 -3.12 9.34 -17.56
CA GLU A 163 -1.70 8.97 -17.56
C GLU A 163 -1.19 8.56 -16.17
N LEU A 164 -1.78 9.08 -15.09
CA LEU A 164 -1.38 8.77 -13.71
C LEU A 164 -2.00 7.46 -13.19
N ASN A 165 -2.90 6.84 -13.95
CA ASN A 165 -3.62 5.60 -13.59
C ASN A 165 -3.18 4.39 -14.43
N ARG A 166 -2.04 4.46 -15.10
CA ARG A 166 -1.56 3.39 -15.98
C ARG A 166 -0.63 2.44 -15.23
N LEU A 167 -0.69 1.17 -15.60
CA LEU A 167 0.18 0.11 -15.12
C LEU A 167 0.56 -0.77 -16.33
N TYR A 168 1.84 -0.83 -16.68
CA TYR A 168 2.30 -1.57 -17.87
C TYR A 168 3.77 -1.96 -17.79
N LEU A 169 4.16 -2.99 -18.54
CA LEU A 169 5.56 -3.40 -18.71
C LEU A 169 6.18 -2.73 -19.94
N GLN A 170 7.44 -2.34 -19.81
CA GLN A 170 8.34 -1.98 -20.90
C GLN A 170 9.68 -2.74 -20.76
N GLN A 171 10.63 -2.49 -21.65
CA GLN A 171 11.95 -3.14 -21.63
C GLN A 171 12.75 -2.79 -20.38
N ASP A 172 12.57 -1.58 -19.83
CA ASP A 172 13.24 -1.06 -18.64
C ASP A 172 12.47 -1.35 -17.34
N GLY A 173 11.34 -2.06 -17.40
CA GLY A 173 10.66 -2.62 -16.23
C GLY A 173 9.16 -2.34 -16.15
N LEU A 174 8.64 -2.36 -14.93
CA LEU A 174 7.25 -2.08 -14.60
C LEU A 174 7.05 -0.58 -14.37
N HIS A 175 6.16 0.01 -15.16
CA HIS A 175 5.76 1.41 -15.06
C HIS A 175 4.41 1.50 -14.34
N ILE A 176 4.37 2.30 -13.28
CA ILE A 176 3.23 2.48 -12.39
C ILE A 176 2.93 3.97 -12.28
N GLY A 177 1.77 4.40 -12.76
CA GLY A 177 1.29 5.76 -12.56
C GLY A 177 1.06 6.08 -11.08
N SER A 178 1.27 7.35 -10.69
CA SER A 178 1.23 7.74 -9.27
C SER A 178 -0.14 7.60 -8.60
N ALA A 179 -1.22 7.62 -9.37
CA ALA A 179 -2.59 7.47 -8.90
C ALA A 179 -3.08 6.00 -8.87
N VAL A 180 -2.26 5.04 -9.32
CA VAL A 180 -2.59 3.62 -9.21
C VAL A 180 -2.71 3.22 -7.73
N THR A 181 -3.85 2.63 -7.38
CA THR A 181 -4.16 2.18 -6.02
C THR A 181 -3.44 0.89 -5.67
N TYR A 182 -3.27 0.63 -4.38
CA TYR A 182 -2.74 -0.64 -3.92
C TYR A 182 -3.60 -1.83 -4.38
N ASN A 183 -4.93 -1.69 -4.42
CA ASN A 183 -5.79 -2.77 -4.88
C ASN A 183 -5.63 -3.02 -6.38
N GLN A 184 -5.48 -1.98 -7.21
CA GLN A 184 -5.19 -2.13 -8.65
C GLN A 184 -3.83 -2.84 -8.88
N LEU A 185 -2.80 -2.49 -8.10
CA LEU A 185 -1.52 -3.20 -8.15
C LEU A 185 -1.66 -4.66 -7.73
N TRP A 186 -2.42 -4.94 -6.68
CA TRP A 186 -2.60 -6.30 -6.17
C TRP A 186 -3.38 -7.19 -7.15
N GLU A 187 -4.41 -6.65 -7.81
CA GLU A 187 -5.23 -7.38 -8.80
C GLU A 187 -4.56 -7.53 -10.17
N SER A 188 -3.48 -6.78 -10.43
CA SER A 188 -2.77 -6.84 -11.70
C SER A 188 -2.09 -8.19 -11.93
N GLY A 189 -2.38 -8.82 -13.07
CA GLY A 189 -1.69 -10.03 -13.53
C GLY A 189 -0.17 -9.85 -13.58
N ILE A 190 0.29 -8.75 -14.18
CA ILE A 190 1.73 -8.39 -14.28
C ILE A 190 2.42 -8.39 -12.90
N VAL A 191 1.85 -7.67 -11.92
CA VAL A 191 2.47 -7.60 -10.58
C VAL A 191 2.44 -8.97 -9.91
N LYS A 192 1.37 -9.74 -10.08
CA LYS A 192 1.25 -11.09 -9.52
C LYS A 192 2.28 -12.07 -10.10
N THR A 193 2.58 -11.98 -11.40
CA THR A 193 3.49 -12.91 -12.09
C THR A 193 4.95 -12.46 -12.07
N ASP A 194 5.20 -11.20 -12.43
CA ASP A 194 6.55 -10.68 -12.67
C ASP A 194 7.15 -10.02 -11.42
N PHE A 195 6.32 -9.58 -10.47
CA PHE A 195 6.74 -8.96 -9.22
C PHE A 195 6.03 -9.56 -7.98
N PRO A 196 6.07 -10.90 -7.79
CA PRO A 196 5.29 -11.59 -6.77
C PRO A 196 5.58 -11.11 -5.34
N VAL A 197 6.79 -10.61 -5.08
CA VAL A 197 7.15 -10.04 -3.77
C VAL A 197 6.39 -8.74 -3.48
N LEU A 198 6.17 -7.90 -4.50
CA LEU A 198 5.34 -6.70 -4.37
C LEU A 198 3.88 -7.07 -4.15
N HIS A 199 3.36 -8.06 -4.90
CA HIS A 199 2.00 -8.59 -4.71
C HIS A 199 1.79 -9.09 -3.28
N ASN A 200 2.73 -9.90 -2.76
CA ASN A 200 2.68 -10.45 -1.41
C ASN A 200 2.80 -9.38 -0.33
N LEU A 201 3.62 -8.34 -0.54
CA LEU A 201 3.71 -7.23 0.41
C LEU A 201 2.40 -6.45 0.47
N ILE A 202 1.77 -6.16 -0.68
CA ILE A 202 0.55 -5.35 -0.74
C ILE A 202 -0.60 -5.99 0.05
N SER A 203 -0.71 -7.32 0.08
CA SER A 203 -1.76 -8.00 0.85
C SER A 203 -1.68 -7.72 2.36
N GLN A 204 -0.50 -7.33 2.86
CA GLN A 204 -0.22 -7.00 4.26
C GLN A 204 -0.35 -5.50 4.57
N ILE A 205 -0.66 -4.67 3.56
CA ILE A 205 -0.79 -3.22 3.71
C ILE A 205 -2.25 -2.85 4.00
N ALA A 206 -2.49 -2.29 5.18
CA ALA A 206 -3.80 -1.79 5.61
C ALA A 206 -4.93 -2.81 5.40
N SER A 207 -6.18 -2.33 5.31
CA SER A 207 -7.33 -3.14 4.93
C SER A 207 -7.67 -2.94 3.46
N ARG A 208 -8.50 -3.82 2.87
CA ARG A 208 -8.95 -3.68 1.48
C ARG A 208 -9.59 -2.31 1.19
N GLN A 209 -10.38 -1.78 2.11
CA GLN A 209 -11.02 -0.47 1.98
C GLN A 209 -9.99 0.66 1.84
N ILE A 210 -8.90 0.60 2.60
CA ILE A 210 -7.80 1.57 2.47
C ILE A 210 -7.02 1.31 1.19
N ARG A 211 -6.77 0.05 0.79
CA ARG A 211 -6.07 -0.28 -0.45
C ARG A 211 -6.84 0.12 -1.72
N ASN A 212 -8.17 0.18 -1.67
CA ASN A 212 -9.01 0.65 -2.77
C ASN A 212 -8.86 2.15 -3.05
N LEU A 213 -8.31 2.93 -2.11
CA LEU A 213 -8.11 4.37 -2.25
C LEU A 213 -6.62 4.74 -2.24
N GLY A 214 -5.86 4.19 -1.28
CA GLY A 214 -4.44 4.48 -1.09
C GLY A 214 -3.64 4.16 -2.33
N THR A 215 -2.90 5.15 -2.83
CA THR A 215 -2.09 5.03 -4.05
C THR A 215 -0.62 4.83 -3.73
N LEU A 216 0.10 4.16 -4.64
CA LEU A 216 1.55 3.97 -4.49
C LEU A 216 2.28 5.33 -4.50
N GLY A 217 1.91 6.22 -5.42
CA GLY A 217 2.47 7.57 -5.49
C GLY A 217 2.18 8.40 -4.24
N GLY A 218 0.97 8.28 -3.67
CA GLY A 218 0.62 8.92 -2.41
C GLY A 218 1.47 8.43 -1.24
N ASN A 219 1.72 7.12 -1.16
CA ASN A 219 2.58 6.55 -0.13
C ASN A 219 4.03 7.05 -0.22
N ILE A 220 4.60 7.09 -1.43
CA ILE A 220 5.95 7.61 -1.67
C ILE A 220 6.01 9.10 -1.34
N ALA A 221 5.07 9.91 -1.85
CA ALA A 221 5.01 11.35 -1.60
C ALA A 221 4.82 11.71 -0.12
N ASN A 222 4.11 10.87 0.65
CA ASN A 222 3.95 11.05 2.09
C ASN A 222 5.27 10.91 2.86
N ALA A 223 6.24 10.15 2.33
CA ALA A 223 7.57 9.96 2.92
C ALA A 223 7.55 9.57 4.41
N SER A 224 6.60 8.69 4.76
CA SER A 224 6.52 8.12 6.11
C SER A 224 7.73 7.18 6.34
N PRO A 225 8.42 7.28 7.49
CA PRO A 225 9.53 6.38 7.81
C PRO A 225 9.12 4.90 7.94
N VAL A 226 7.82 4.64 8.06
CA VAL A 226 7.20 3.32 8.18
C VAL A 226 6.34 2.99 6.96
N GLY A 227 6.61 3.60 5.80
CA GLY A 227 5.96 3.24 4.54
C GLY A 227 6.40 1.87 4.08
N ASP A 228 5.47 0.91 4.05
CA ASP A 228 5.81 -0.51 3.89
C ASP A 228 6.44 -0.84 2.52
N THR A 229 6.00 -0.20 1.44
CA THR A 229 6.54 -0.45 0.10
C THR A 229 7.91 0.17 -0.14
N ILE A 230 8.28 1.21 0.61
CA ILE A 230 9.50 1.99 0.35
C ILE A 230 10.77 1.13 0.43
N PRO A 231 11.01 0.31 1.48
CA PRO A 231 12.19 -0.56 1.52
C PRO A 231 12.28 -1.50 0.32
N LEU A 232 11.17 -2.10 -0.11
CA LEU A 232 11.16 -3.00 -1.26
C LEU A 232 11.55 -2.25 -2.54
N LEU A 233 10.93 -1.11 -2.79
CA LEU A 233 11.24 -0.30 -3.98
C LEU A 233 12.70 0.18 -3.97
N MET A 234 13.27 0.48 -2.80
CA MET A 234 14.68 0.87 -2.67
C MET A 234 15.63 -0.27 -3.03
N VAL A 235 15.41 -1.50 -2.53
CA VAL A 235 16.29 -2.63 -2.88
C VAL A 235 16.13 -3.09 -4.33
N LEU A 236 14.96 -2.84 -4.94
CA LEU A 236 14.72 -3.06 -6.36
C LEU A 236 15.25 -1.95 -7.26
N ASN A 237 15.94 -0.94 -6.72
CA ASN A 237 16.46 0.20 -7.48
C ASN A 237 15.39 0.96 -8.28
N ALA A 238 14.18 1.09 -7.72
CA ALA A 238 13.11 1.85 -8.36
C ALA A 238 13.51 3.31 -8.61
N SER A 239 12.89 3.92 -9.60
CA SER A 239 13.08 5.33 -9.94
C SER A 239 11.75 6.03 -10.19
N LEU A 240 11.78 7.36 -10.22
CA LEU A 240 10.62 8.23 -10.32
C LEU A 240 10.77 9.16 -11.52
N TRP A 241 9.71 9.31 -12.29
CA TRP A 241 9.51 10.48 -13.14
C TRP A 241 8.72 11.53 -12.38
N LEU A 242 9.34 12.67 -12.13
CA LEU A 242 8.75 13.83 -11.48
C LEU A 242 8.38 14.84 -12.58
N GLN A 243 7.17 15.38 -12.53
CA GLN A 243 6.66 16.27 -13.58
C GLN A 243 6.22 17.60 -12.99
N SER A 244 6.70 18.70 -13.58
CA SER A 244 6.15 20.05 -13.42
C SER A 244 5.43 20.48 -14.72
N ASN A 245 4.94 21.72 -14.77
CA ASN A 245 4.36 22.27 -16.00
C ASN A 245 5.36 22.32 -17.17
N LEU A 246 6.65 22.48 -16.88
CA LEU A 246 7.69 22.77 -17.88
C LEU A 246 8.64 21.61 -18.09
N GLU A 247 8.86 20.78 -17.07
CA GLU A 247 9.95 19.82 -17.03
C GLU A 247 9.50 18.45 -16.57
N LEU A 248 10.22 17.44 -17.08
CA LEU A 248 10.15 16.07 -16.63
C LEU A 248 11.54 15.67 -16.12
N ARG A 249 11.61 15.27 -14.85
CA ARG A 249 12.86 14.98 -14.14
C ARG A 249 12.88 13.54 -13.65
N HIS A 250 13.91 12.81 -14.04
CA HIS A 250 14.16 11.46 -13.53
C HIS A 250 14.91 11.52 -12.20
N LEU A 251 14.54 10.68 -11.24
CA LEU A 251 15.22 10.59 -9.94
C LEU A 251 15.20 9.15 -9.42
N PRO A 252 16.36 8.55 -9.06
CA PRO A 252 16.38 7.30 -8.30
C PRO A 252 15.62 7.42 -6.97
N LEU A 253 14.81 6.44 -6.60
CA LEU A 253 13.97 6.51 -5.41
C LEU A 253 14.79 6.69 -4.12
N LYS A 254 15.99 6.10 -4.05
CA LYS A 254 16.90 6.26 -2.91
C LYS A 254 17.29 7.72 -2.61
N ASP A 255 17.25 8.59 -3.63
CA ASP A 255 17.61 10.01 -3.54
C ASP A 255 16.35 10.90 -3.32
N PHE A 256 15.16 10.30 -3.28
CA PHE A 256 13.90 11.03 -3.13
C PHE A 256 13.62 11.48 -1.70
N PHE A 257 14.08 10.73 -0.68
CA PHE A 257 13.79 11.00 0.73
C PHE A 257 14.91 11.83 1.36
N LEU A 258 14.62 13.09 1.70
CA LEU A 258 15.60 14.04 2.24
C LEU A 258 15.57 14.15 3.76
N GLY A 259 14.58 13.52 4.41
CA GLY A 259 14.41 13.53 5.87
C GLY A 259 12.98 13.17 6.27
N TYR A 260 12.67 13.31 7.57
CA TYR A 260 11.35 13.01 8.13
C TYR A 260 10.24 13.79 7.40
N HIS A 261 9.39 13.08 6.64
CA HIS A 261 8.35 13.68 5.77
C HIS A 261 8.88 14.77 4.82
N LYS A 262 10.13 14.68 4.39
CA LYS A 262 10.75 15.60 3.42
C LYS A 262 11.16 14.83 2.17
N THR A 263 10.70 15.32 1.01
CA THR A 263 10.96 14.73 -0.30
C THR A 263 11.79 15.66 -1.18
N ALA A 264 12.30 15.12 -2.27
CA ALA A 264 12.99 15.86 -3.33
C ALA A 264 12.03 16.49 -4.35
N LEU A 265 10.70 16.49 -4.11
CA LEU A 265 9.75 17.22 -4.95
C LEU A 265 9.99 18.73 -4.83
N GLN A 266 10.15 19.40 -5.97
CA GLN A 266 10.14 20.84 -6.08
C GLN A 266 8.70 21.37 -6.04
N LYS A 267 8.55 22.67 -5.80
CA LYS A 267 7.23 23.30 -5.72
C LYS A 267 6.48 23.11 -7.05
N GLY A 268 5.29 22.53 -6.98
CA GLY A 268 4.44 22.25 -8.15
C GLY A 268 4.83 21.00 -8.94
N GLU A 269 5.84 20.24 -8.52
CA GLU A 269 6.08 18.91 -9.10
C GLU A 269 5.11 17.87 -8.52
N ILE A 270 4.72 16.93 -9.37
CA ILE A 270 4.06 15.68 -8.98
C ILE A 270 4.98 14.49 -9.25
N ILE A 271 4.76 13.39 -8.54
CA ILE A 271 5.22 12.09 -9.04
C ILE A 271 4.28 11.74 -10.21
N LYS A 272 4.83 11.58 -11.40
CA LYS A 272 4.10 11.13 -12.58
C LYS A 272 4.02 9.61 -12.60
N GLU A 273 5.18 8.98 -12.46
CA GLU A 273 5.35 7.54 -12.66
C GLU A 273 6.46 6.98 -11.78
N ILE A 274 6.28 5.74 -11.34
CA ILE A 274 7.25 4.92 -10.61
C ILE A 274 7.69 3.78 -11.55
N ILE A 275 8.99 3.58 -11.68
CA ILE A 275 9.58 2.53 -12.52
C ILE A 275 10.30 1.54 -11.62
N ILE A 276 9.94 0.27 -11.72
CA ILE A 276 10.63 -0.84 -11.06
C ILE A 276 11.35 -1.65 -12.14
N PRO A 277 12.70 -1.71 -12.13
CA PRO A 277 13.46 -2.51 -13.08
C PRO A 277 13.03 -3.99 -13.12
N PRO A 278 13.25 -4.69 -14.25
CA PRO A 278 12.97 -6.13 -14.34
C PRO A 278 13.73 -6.91 -13.27
N LEU A 279 13.09 -7.93 -12.71
CA LEU A 279 13.78 -8.91 -11.87
C LEU A 279 14.56 -9.87 -12.77
N THR A 280 15.79 -10.22 -12.37
CA THR A 280 16.57 -11.28 -13.03
C THR A 280 16.08 -12.67 -12.58
N GLU A 281 16.26 -13.69 -13.41
CA GLU A 281 15.78 -15.07 -13.11
C GLU A 281 16.38 -15.63 -11.80
N ASP A 282 17.67 -15.36 -11.54
CA ASP A 282 18.40 -15.80 -10.34
C ASP A 282 18.39 -14.72 -9.25
N ASN A 283 17.20 -14.27 -8.84
CA ASN A 283 17.06 -13.21 -7.85
C ASN A 283 16.32 -13.64 -6.58
N TYR A 284 16.99 -13.56 -5.43
CA TYR A 284 16.37 -13.75 -4.13
C TYR A 284 15.88 -12.40 -3.60
N VAL A 285 14.58 -12.15 -3.73
CA VAL A 285 13.92 -10.94 -3.23
C VAL A 285 12.89 -11.33 -2.18
N LYS A 286 12.98 -10.77 -0.97
CA LYS A 286 12.01 -11.01 0.11
C LYS A 286 11.76 -9.76 0.93
N THR A 287 10.61 -9.73 1.58
CA THR A 287 10.24 -8.71 2.56
C THR A 287 9.72 -9.37 3.83
N ILE A 288 10.00 -8.76 4.97
CA ILE A 288 9.44 -9.20 6.26
C ILE A 288 8.92 -7.95 6.98
N LYS A 289 7.63 -8.00 7.29
CA LYS A 289 6.94 -6.98 8.08
C LYS A 289 6.73 -7.50 9.50
N SER A 290 7.04 -6.68 10.50
CA SER A 290 6.75 -6.97 11.90
C SER A 290 5.94 -5.83 12.51
N ALA A 291 4.78 -6.18 13.05
CA ALA A 291 3.83 -5.26 13.70
C ALA A 291 3.18 -5.97 14.91
N LYS A 292 2.35 -5.27 15.69
CA LYS A 292 1.69 -5.84 16.88
C LYS A 292 0.51 -6.75 16.51
N ARG A 293 -0.07 -6.56 15.32
CA ARG A 293 -1.14 -7.39 14.76
C ARG A 293 -0.77 -7.88 13.37
N LYS A 294 -1.33 -9.02 12.97
CA LYS A 294 -1.09 -9.62 11.65
C LYS A 294 -1.58 -8.74 10.50
N SER A 295 -2.76 -8.13 10.65
CA SER A 295 -3.38 -7.28 9.63
C SER A 295 -3.73 -5.89 10.19
N VAL A 296 -3.80 -4.90 9.30
CA VAL A 296 -4.20 -3.51 9.59
C VAL A 296 -3.40 -2.88 10.74
N ASP A 297 -2.09 -3.01 10.66
CA ASP A 297 -1.18 -2.40 11.63
C ASP A 297 0.02 -1.74 10.95
N ILE A 298 0.54 -0.71 11.62
CA ILE A 298 1.72 0.03 11.16
C ILE A 298 2.96 -0.74 11.62
N SER A 299 3.91 -0.92 10.72
CA SER A 299 5.14 -1.65 10.98
C SER A 299 5.93 -1.07 12.15
N SER A 300 6.36 -1.95 13.06
CA SER A 300 7.43 -1.67 14.02
C SER A 300 8.78 -1.67 13.30
N VAL A 301 8.99 -2.67 12.43
CA VAL A 301 10.12 -2.80 11.51
C VAL A 301 9.60 -3.47 10.24
N ILE A 302 10.08 -3.00 9.09
CA ILE A 302 9.96 -3.71 7.82
C ILE A 302 11.32 -3.77 7.15
N THR A 303 11.73 -4.95 6.70
CA THR A 303 12.95 -5.15 5.93
C THR A 303 12.62 -5.65 4.54
N ALA A 304 13.48 -5.30 3.59
CA ALA A 304 13.48 -5.87 2.25
C ALA A 304 14.91 -6.21 1.85
N VAL A 305 15.09 -7.34 1.19
CA VAL A 305 16.38 -7.78 0.66
C VAL A 305 16.23 -8.11 -0.82
N ASN A 306 17.27 -7.80 -1.59
CA ASN A 306 17.43 -8.17 -2.99
C ASN A 306 18.85 -8.75 -3.14
N ILE A 307 18.99 -10.00 -3.57
CA ILE A 307 20.28 -10.67 -3.77
C ILE A 307 20.26 -11.32 -5.14
N GLU A 308 21.02 -10.73 -6.06
CA GLU A 308 21.25 -11.28 -7.39
C GLU A 308 22.48 -12.19 -7.33
N HIS A 309 22.36 -13.37 -7.92
CA HIS A 309 23.48 -14.30 -8.02
C HIS A 309 23.57 -14.96 -9.38
N LYS A 310 24.71 -15.56 -9.68
CA LYS A 310 24.90 -16.44 -10.83
C LYS A 310 25.63 -17.69 -10.39
N ASN A 311 24.98 -18.84 -10.49
CA ASN A 311 25.52 -20.12 -10.02
C ASN A 311 26.04 -20.05 -8.56
N GLY A 312 25.23 -19.49 -7.64
CA GLY A 312 25.58 -19.34 -6.23
C GLY A 312 26.53 -18.17 -5.91
N GLN A 313 27.18 -17.55 -6.90
CA GLN A 313 28.04 -16.39 -6.69
C GLN A 313 27.23 -15.09 -6.70
N ILE A 314 27.29 -14.33 -5.61
CA ILE A 314 26.53 -13.08 -5.46
C ILE A 314 27.16 -11.98 -6.32
N THR A 315 26.36 -11.43 -7.24
CA THR A 315 26.75 -10.35 -8.16
C THR A 315 26.32 -8.98 -7.65
N ASN A 316 25.15 -8.90 -7.02
CA ASN A 316 24.61 -7.68 -6.43
C ASN A 316 23.80 -8.02 -5.19
N SER A 317 23.77 -7.11 -4.22
CA SER A 317 22.89 -7.26 -3.07
C SER A 317 22.54 -5.92 -2.44
N ALA A 318 21.33 -5.84 -1.90
CA ALA A 318 20.82 -4.69 -1.19
C ALA A 318 19.93 -5.13 -0.03
N LEU A 319 20.00 -4.38 1.08
CA LEU A 319 19.14 -4.53 2.24
C LEU A 319 18.60 -3.15 2.60
N ALA A 320 17.29 -3.00 2.67
CA ALA A 320 16.64 -1.78 3.14
C ALA A 320 15.81 -2.07 4.40
N ILE A 321 15.78 -1.09 5.31
CA ILE A 321 15.07 -1.17 6.58
C ILE A 321 14.22 0.08 6.78
N GLY A 322 12.92 -0.13 6.98
CA GLY A 322 11.94 0.88 7.39
C GLY A 322 11.66 0.82 8.89
N GLY A 323 11.21 1.94 9.46
CA GLY A 323 10.85 2.04 10.87
C GLY A 323 12.05 2.10 11.84
N VAL A 324 13.26 2.41 11.38
CA VAL A 324 14.45 2.52 12.25
C VAL A 324 15.02 3.93 12.35
N ALA A 325 14.75 4.79 11.38
CA ALA A 325 15.23 6.16 11.34
C ALA A 325 14.14 7.11 10.83
N ALA A 326 14.50 8.38 10.60
CA ALA A 326 13.61 9.40 10.03
C ALA A 326 13.19 9.11 8.58
N VAL A 327 13.95 8.27 7.87
CA VAL A 327 13.65 7.75 6.53
C VAL A 327 14.06 6.28 6.47
N PRO A 328 13.49 5.47 5.56
CA PRO A 328 14.01 4.13 5.30
C PRO A 328 15.48 4.18 4.85
N LEU A 329 16.28 3.22 5.31
CA LEU A 329 17.73 3.21 5.11
C LEU A 329 18.16 1.99 4.31
N LEU A 330 19.06 2.20 3.35
CA LEU A 330 19.84 1.13 2.72
C LEU A 330 21.09 0.84 3.56
N SER A 331 21.34 -0.44 3.86
CA SER A 331 22.58 -0.87 4.50
C SER A 331 23.77 -0.68 3.57
N ARG A 332 24.79 0.02 4.05
CA ARG A 332 26.09 0.18 3.39
C ARG A 332 27.00 -1.02 3.66
N LYS A 333 26.81 -1.71 4.78
CA LYS A 333 27.62 -2.88 5.15
C LYS A 333 27.18 -4.15 4.41
N PHE A 334 25.89 -4.40 4.28
CA PHE A 334 25.35 -5.64 3.70
C PHE A 334 25.90 -5.95 2.29
N PRO A 335 25.89 -5.03 1.31
CA PRO A 335 26.40 -5.32 -0.03
C PRO A 335 27.88 -5.71 -0.03
N ASN A 336 28.69 -5.01 0.77
CA ASN A 336 30.13 -5.25 0.89
C ASN A 336 30.46 -6.60 1.54
N LEU A 337 29.63 -7.06 2.47
CA LEU A 337 29.81 -8.33 3.16
C LEU A 337 29.51 -9.54 2.27
N LEU A 338 28.62 -9.38 1.29
CA LEU A 338 28.18 -10.44 0.38
C LEU A 338 28.91 -10.41 -0.97
N LYS A 339 29.51 -9.28 -1.35
CA LYS A 339 30.13 -9.05 -2.65
C LYS A 339 31.06 -10.19 -3.07
N SER A 340 30.78 -10.78 -4.24
CA SER A 340 31.58 -11.84 -4.87
C SER A 340 31.76 -13.13 -4.05
N LYS A 341 31.02 -13.28 -2.95
CA LYS A 341 30.99 -14.53 -2.17
C LYS A 341 30.04 -15.55 -2.79
N GLN A 342 30.31 -16.81 -2.50
CA GLN A 342 29.37 -17.91 -2.72
C GLN A 342 28.32 -17.91 -1.60
N ILE A 343 27.06 -18.16 -1.92
CA ILE A 343 25.96 -18.23 -0.93
C ILE A 343 26.27 -19.27 0.15
N LYS A 344 26.78 -20.47 -0.20
CA LYS A 344 27.25 -21.50 0.75
C LYS A 344 28.38 -21.04 1.68
N ALA A 345 29.15 -20.04 1.28
CA ALA A 345 30.28 -19.51 2.04
C ALA A 345 29.92 -18.30 2.91
N LEU A 346 28.65 -17.87 2.91
CA LEU A 346 28.19 -16.83 3.82
C LEU A 346 28.22 -17.34 5.26
N ASP A 347 28.71 -16.49 6.16
CA ASP A 347 28.61 -16.68 7.61
C ASP A 347 27.50 -15.74 8.12
N PRO A 348 26.29 -16.26 8.41
CA PRO A 348 25.20 -15.44 8.87
C PRO A 348 25.52 -14.68 10.16
N ALA A 349 26.27 -15.28 11.08
CA ALA A 349 26.56 -14.65 12.38
C ALA A 349 27.42 -13.38 12.21
N VAL A 350 28.41 -13.42 11.31
CA VAL A 350 29.22 -12.24 10.98
C VAL A 350 28.39 -11.17 10.28
N ILE A 351 27.57 -11.56 9.29
CA ILE A 351 26.74 -10.62 8.52
C ILE A 351 25.76 -9.90 9.45
N ILE A 352 25.04 -10.64 10.28
CA ILE A 352 24.06 -10.10 11.23
C ILE A 352 24.73 -9.10 12.17
N LYS A 353 25.85 -9.48 12.80
CA LYS A 353 26.56 -8.61 13.75
C LYS A 353 27.01 -7.29 13.11
N GLU A 354 27.58 -7.36 11.91
CA GLU A 354 28.06 -6.18 11.21
C GLU A 354 26.90 -5.27 10.78
N VAL A 355 25.83 -5.83 10.24
CA VAL A 355 24.66 -5.07 9.81
C VAL A 355 23.94 -4.44 11.00
N GLU A 356 23.77 -5.15 12.12
CA GLU A 356 23.17 -4.60 13.35
C GLU A 356 23.89 -3.34 13.84
N SER A 357 25.21 -3.30 13.73
CA SER A 357 26.01 -2.15 14.16
C SER A 357 25.85 -0.89 13.28
N GLU A 358 25.19 -1.01 12.12
CA GLU A 358 24.88 0.13 11.26
C GLU A 358 23.61 0.88 11.71
N PHE A 359 22.76 0.25 12.52
CA PHE A 359 21.45 0.79 12.85
C PHE A 359 21.33 1.16 14.33
N GLU A 360 20.85 2.38 14.56
CA GLU A 360 20.48 2.90 15.88
C GLU A 360 18.97 3.22 15.90
N PRO A 361 18.10 2.20 16.09
CA PRO A 361 16.66 2.42 16.02
C PRO A 361 16.16 3.37 17.11
N LEU A 362 15.19 4.21 16.77
CA LEU A 362 14.49 5.04 17.74
C LEU A 362 13.46 4.23 18.55
N THR A 363 13.23 4.63 19.80
CA THR A 363 12.12 4.13 20.62
C THR A 363 10.88 4.98 20.40
N ASP A 364 9.73 4.34 20.10
CA ASP A 364 8.42 5.01 20.07
C ASP A 364 7.27 4.05 20.46
N ILE A 365 6.02 4.48 20.29
CA ILE A 365 4.80 3.71 20.58
C ILE A 365 4.70 2.33 19.89
N ARG A 366 5.43 2.12 18.80
CA ARG A 366 5.48 0.90 17.98
C ARG A 366 6.54 -0.08 18.47
N GLY A 367 7.47 0.33 19.32
CA GLY A 367 8.48 -0.56 19.91
C GLY A 367 9.69 0.18 20.45
N THR A 368 10.40 -0.46 21.39
CA THR A 368 11.68 0.03 21.90
C THR A 368 12.80 -0.17 20.88
N ALA A 369 13.86 0.62 21.01
CA ALA A 369 15.07 0.47 20.19
C ALA A 369 15.63 -0.97 20.26
N LEU A 370 15.67 -1.55 21.46
CA LEU A 370 16.10 -2.94 21.69
C LEU A 370 15.21 -3.93 20.92
N PHE A 371 13.88 -3.80 21.05
CA PHE A 371 12.94 -4.66 20.35
C PHE A 371 13.11 -4.59 18.83
N ARG A 372 13.29 -3.38 18.27
CA ARG A 372 13.53 -3.22 16.82
C ARG A 372 14.83 -3.85 16.37
N ARG A 373 15.91 -3.72 17.16
CA ARG A 373 17.19 -4.37 16.86
C ARG A 373 17.07 -5.89 16.79
N GLU A 374 16.37 -6.49 17.75
CA GLU A 374 16.09 -7.93 17.74
C GLU A 374 15.21 -8.37 16.55
N LEU A 375 14.25 -7.53 16.13
CA LEU A 375 13.47 -7.82 14.92
C LEU A 375 14.35 -7.83 13.67
N ILE A 376 15.20 -6.82 13.48
CA ILE A 376 16.13 -6.74 12.35
C ILE A 376 17.04 -7.97 12.32
N ARG A 377 17.61 -8.34 13.47
CA ARG A 377 18.41 -9.55 13.66
C ARG A 377 17.66 -10.78 13.16
N ASN A 378 16.43 -10.97 13.62
CA ASN A 378 15.63 -12.14 13.26
C ASN A 378 15.25 -12.14 11.78
N HIS A 379 14.96 -10.98 11.19
CA HIS A 379 14.68 -10.88 9.75
C HIS A 379 15.90 -11.30 8.93
N LEU A 380 17.10 -10.86 9.32
CA LEU A 380 18.35 -11.25 8.66
C LEU A 380 18.64 -12.75 8.81
N ILE A 381 18.38 -13.35 9.98
CA ILE A 381 18.50 -14.80 10.19
C ILE A 381 17.61 -15.54 9.19
N LEU A 382 16.33 -15.15 9.09
CA LEU A 382 15.37 -15.79 8.20
C LEU A 382 15.80 -15.66 6.74
N TYR A 383 16.23 -14.47 6.30
CA TYR A 383 16.70 -14.29 4.93
C TYR A 383 17.90 -15.14 4.58
N LEU A 384 18.92 -15.16 5.45
CA LEU A 384 20.16 -15.87 5.17
C LEU A 384 19.99 -17.39 5.24
N GLN A 385 19.11 -17.88 6.13
CA GLN A 385 18.75 -19.30 6.19
C GLN A 385 17.99 -19.74 4.94
N GLU A 386 16.94 -19.02 4.57
CA GLU A 386 16.13 -19.35 3.39
C GLU A 386 16.98 -19.27 2.11
N LEU A 387 17.82 -18.24 1.95
CA LEU A 387 18.75 -18.12 0.83
C LEU A 387 19.69 -19.34 0.71
N GLN A 388 20.22 -19.83 1.84
CA GLN A 388 21.10 -20.99 1.85
C GLN A 388 20.35 -22.32 1.65
N GLU A 389 19.05 -22.37 1.94
CA GLU A 389 18.20 -23.52 1.68
C GLU A 389 17.77 -23.61 0.22
N GLU A 390 17.47 -22.49 -0.45
CA GLU A 390 17.13 -22.44 -1.87
C GLU A 390 18.32 -22.86 -2.78
N GLU A 391 19.57 -22.79 -2.28
CA GLU A 391 20.79 -23.19 -3.01
C GLU A 391 21.21 -24.67 -2.78
N LYS A 392 20.53 -25.39 -1.90
CA LYS A 392 20.77 -26.83 -1.65
C LYS A 392 20.03 -27.68 -2.67
#